data_AF-A0A817TKU7-F1
#
_entry.id   AF-A0A817TKU7-F1
#
_cell.length_a   1.000
_cell.length_b   1.000
_cell.length_c   1.000
_cell.angle_alpha   90.00
_cell.angle_beta   90.00
_cell.angle_gamma   90.00
#
_symmetry.space_group_name_H-M   'P 1'
#
loop_
_entity.id
_entity.type
_entity.pdbx_description
1 polymer ?
#
loop_
_entity_poly.entity_id
_entity_poly.type
_entity_poly.pdbx_seq_one_letter_code
_entity_poly.pdbx_strand_id
1 'polypeptide(L)'
;MSSGQSDYIQKGIKSAEQATAEDKAHNYEAAAQHYMTAADWLMQAMKYGAMNPQMKQTIRPKIESYVKRAEEIKEILKHGPSKKKAVADAPNGRGNSKDNKGDDDDNGDPERKRMMQKFEGAIVSDPKVTFNDVIGLEQAKEALKEAVILPVKFPQLFQGKRKPWAGILLYGPPGTGKSYLAKAIATECKSTFISVSSSDLLSKWLGESEKGVKGLFELARERQPCIVFIDEIDALCGQRNDTDFELRRVKTEFLVQMQGAVTDNSGVLLIAATSVPWALDTSIRRCFEKRIFIPLPGVNERAAMFKTHLGVNTYHTIKEHEWMQLAQKSEHYSGADIAVVCREALLRPIRRLGSATYFKRDSKKKLKPVIFSSLVNKFYYRTMKIRHFNALQDNYMYLITDDKTTECAVVDPAEPKELVETIKKEGLKLTTILTTHHHYDHAGGNNQMLELMGTAKSQIKVVGGDRSLQGLTHPVKDNEKLQIGELEVTCLLTPCHTAGHVCYVVKDKNEQAVFTGDTLFIGGCGKFFEGTAAQMQSSLQKLASLDPKTLVYCGHEYTKKNLEFAATVEPDNQDLKAKQASLKSVTIPSTIGDELKFNPFMRTNQQSVQASTGKSDPIECMAELRERKNKF
;
A
#
# COMPACT_ATOMS: atom_id res chain seq x y z
N MET A 1 -28.24 -21.56 -25.41
CA MET A 1 -26.79 -21.67 -25.10
C MET A 1 -26.54 -22.42 -23.77
N SER A 2 -27.15 -23.59 -23.53
CA SER A 2 -26.98 -24.33 -22.24
C SER A 2 -26.14 -25.62 -22.33
N SER A 3 -25.71 -26.05 -23.51
CA SER A 3 -25.02 -27.34 -23.69
C SER A 3 -23.52 -27.32 -23.39
N GLY A 4 -22.85 -26.16 -23.42
CA GLY A 4 -21.40 -26.06 -23.18
C GLY A 4 -20.98 -25.91 -21.71
N GLN A 5 -21.94 -25.71 -20.80
CA GLN A 5 -21.68 -25.34 -19.39
C GLN A 5 -21.55 -26.56 -18.47
N SER A 6 -22.30 -27.63 -18.74
CA SER A 6 -22.21 -28.92 -18.05
C SER A 6 -20.90 -29.67 -18.34
N ASP A 7 -20.25 -29.35 -19.46
CA ASP A 7 -19.11 -30.09 -19.99
C ASP A 7 -17.83 -29.87 -19.16
N TYR A 8 -17.58 -28.65 -18.67
CA TYR A 8 -16.38 -28.34 -17.88
C TYR A 8 -16.38 -28.99 -16.49
N ILE A 9 -17.54 -29.07 -15.83
CA ILE A 9 -17.65 -29.73 -14.52
C ILE A 9 -17.46 -31.24 -14.68
N GLN A 10 -18.11 -31.85 -15.69
CA GLN A 10 -17.95 -33.28 -15.97
C GLN A 10 -16.50 -33.64 -16.34
N LYS A 11 -15.83 -32.81 -17.15
CA LYS A 11 -14.39 -32.96 -17.45
C LYS A 11 -13.52 -32.84 -16.20
N GLY A 12 -13.82 -31.89 -15.31
CA GLY A 12 -13.12 -31.75 -14.04
C GLY A 12 -13.28 -32.96 -13.12
N ILE A 13 -14.49 -33.51 -13.00
CA ILE A 13 -14.77 -34.71 -12.20
C ILE A 13 -14.05 -35.93 -12.78
N LYS A 14 -14.12 -36.15 -14.10
CA LYS A 14 -13.45 -37.28 -14.76
C LYS A 14 -11.93 -37.23 -14.57
N SER A 15 -11.33 -36.06 -14.68
CA SER A 15 -9.89 -35.87 -14.43
C SER A 15 -9.52 -36.11 -12.95
N ALA A 16 -10.40 -35.76 -12.01
CA ALA A 16 -10.18 -36.03 -10.58
C ALA A 16 -10.27 -37.52 -10.23
N GLU A 17 -11.18 -38.25 -10.86
CA GLU A 17 -11.28 -39.71 -10.72
C GLU A 17 -10.03 -40.41 -11.25
N GLN A 18 -9.54 -39.98 -12.42
CA GLN A 18 -8.27 -40.46 -12.99
C GLN A 18 -7.09 -40.14 -12.06
N ALA A 19 -7.02 -38.91 -11.54
CA ALA A 19 -5.97 -38.51 -10.61
C ALA A 19 -5.95 -39.40 -9.35
N THR A 20 -7.13 -39.71 -8.81
CA THR A 20 -7.26 -40.55 -7.61
C THR A 20 -6.88 -42.00 -7.89
N ALA A 21 -7.18 -42.52 -9.09
CA ALA A 21 -6.78 -43.86 -9.51
C ALA A 21 -5.25 -43.98 -9.64
N GLU A 22 -4.61 -43.01 -10.30
CA GLU A 22 -3.15 -42.96 -10.47
C GLU A 22 -2.41 -42.73 -9.14
N ASP A 23 -2.97 -41.91 -8.24
CA ASP A 23 -2.42 -41.67 -6.89
C ASP A 23 -2.45 -42.97 -6.05
N LYS A 24 -3.54 -43.75 -6.13
CA LYS A 24 -3.63 -45.08 -5.51
C LYS A 24 -2.69 -46.10 -6.14
N ALA A 25 -2.43 -45.99 -7.44
CA ALA A 25 -1.48 -46.84 -8.16
C ALA A 25 -0.01 -46.44 -7.93
N HIS A 26 0.24 -45.41 -7.10
CA HIS A 26 1.57 -44.83 -6.86
C HIS A 26 2.25 -44.27 -8.12
N ASN A 27 1.47 -43.98 -9.17
CA ASN A 27 1.94 -43.31 -10.36
C ASN A 27 1.87 -41.79 -10.14
N TYR A 28 2.78 -41.30 -9.30
CA TYR A 28 2.79 -39.94 -8.79
C TYR A 28 2.93 -38.86 -9.87
N GLU A 29 3.63 -39.15 -10.96
CA GLU A 29 3.81 -38.19 -12.06
C GLU A 29 2.50 -37.96 -12.83
N ALA A 30 1.80 -39.04 -13.20
CA ALA A 30 0.49 -38.96 -13.83
C ALA A 30 -0.58 -38.38 -12.88
N ALA A 31 -0.57 -38.80 -11.61
CA ALA A 31 -1.50 -38.32 -10.59
C ALA A 31 -1.41 -36.80 -10.41
N ALA A 32 -0.20 -36.24 -10.29
CA ALA A 32 -0.01 -34.79 -10.15
C ALA A 32 -0.50 -34.01 -11.38
N GLN A 33 -0.30 -34.53 -12.59
CA GLN A 33 -0.80 -33.92 -13.82
C GLN A 33 -2.33 -33.94 -13.89
N HIS A 34 -2.96 -35.06 -13.55
CA HIS A 34 -4.41 -35.18 -13.56
C HIS A 34 -5.09 -34.34 -12.45
N TYR A 35 -4.50 -34.21 -11.26
CA TYR A 35 -5.02 -33.30 -10.22
C TYR A 35 -4.97 -31.83 -10.66
N MET A 36 -3.89 -31.39 -11.31
CA MET A 36 -3.80 -30.02 -11.85
C MET A 36 -4.79 -29.81 -12.99
N THR A 37 -4.95 -30.78 -13.88
CA THR A 37 -5.93 -30.74 -14.98
C THR A 37 -7.37 -30.69 -14.47
N ALA A 38 -7.68 -31.42 -13.38
CA ALA A 38 -8.99 -31.37 -12.73
C ALA A 38 -9.25 -29.98 -12.10
N ALA A 39 -8.25 -29.41 -11.43
CA ALA A 39 -8.34 -28.06 -10.86
C ALA A 39 -8.57 -26.99 -11.93
N ASP A 40 -7.87 -27.08 -13.07
CA ASP A 40 -8.01 -26.14 -14.19
C ASP A 40 -9.42 -26.17 -14.80
N TRP A 41 -9.96 -27.37 -15.07
CA TRP A 41 -11.32 -27.50 -15.60
C TRP A 41 -12.38 -26.96 -14.64
N LEU A 42 -12.23 -27.21 -13.34
CA LEU A 42 -13.14 -26.67 -12.31
C LEU A 42 -13.01 -25.15 -12.17
N MET A 43 -11.81 -24.60 -12.34
CA MET A 43 -11.57 -23.15 -12.33
C MET A 43 -12.17 -22.46 -13.57
N GLN A 44 -12.08 -23.09 -14.74
CA GLN A 44 -12.74 -22.62 -15.96
C GLN A 44 -14.27 -22.70 -15.84
N ALA A 45 -14.79 -23.74 -15.19
CA ALA A 45 -16.21 -23.83 -14.87
C ALA A 45 -16.68 -22.69 -13.94
N MET A 46 -15.86 -22.25 -12.98
CA MET A 46 -16.16 -21.09 -12.13
C MET A 46 -16.10 -19.75 -12.87
N LYS A 47 -15.22 -19.62 -13.87
CA LYS A 47 -14.96 -18.38 -14.60
C LYS A 47 -15.95 -18.13 -15.74
N TYR A 48 -16.32 -19.18 -16.47
CA TYR A 48 -17.16 -19.09 -17.67
C TYR A 48 -18.54 -19.72 -17.51
N GLY A 49 -18.80 -20.43 -16.40
CA GLY A 49 -20.10 -21.01 -16.09
C GLY A 49 -20.98 -20.06 -15.27
N ALA A 50 -22.25 -19.94 -15.64
CA ALA A 50 -23.28 -19.32 -14.80
C ALA A 50 -23.59 -20.25 -13.61
N MET A 51 -22.73 -20.24 -12.59
CA MET A 51 -22.89 -21.06 -11.38
C MET A 51 -23.65 -20.32 -10.28
N ASN A 52 -24.57 -21.02 -9.61
CA ASN A 52 -25.24 -20.50 -8.41
C ASN A 52 -24.22 -20.35 -7.24
N PRO A 53 -24.50 -19.49 -6.24
CA PRO A 53 -23.57 -19.23 -5.14
C PRO A 53 -23.22 -20.47 -4.28
N GLN A 54 -24.16 -21.41 -4.14
CA GLN A 54 -23.96 -22.63 -3.36
C GLN A 54 -22.95 -23.60 -4.02
N MET A 55 -23.05 -23.82 -5.34
CA MET A 55 -22.11 -24.66 -6.07
C MET A 55 -20.69 -24.08 -6.04
N LYS A 56 -20.54 -22.76 -6.08
CA LYS A 56 -19.23 -22.09 -5.93
C LYS A 56 -18.61 -22.35 -4.56
N GLN A 57 -19.42 -22.38 -3.50
CA GLN A 57 -18.95 -22.72 -2.15
C GLN A 57 -18.52 -24.18 -2.02
N THR A 58 -19.11 -25.11 -2.80
CA THR A 58 -18.72 -26.54 -2.78
C THR A 58 -17.51 -26.86 -3.66
N ILE A 59 -17.36 -26.19 -4.80
CA ILE A 59 -16.28 -26.49 -5.76
C ILE A 59 -14.95 -25.88 -5.32
N ARG A 60 -14.97 -24.68 -4.73
CA ARG A 60 -13.76 -23.98 -4.26
C ARG A 60 -12.86 -24.81 -3.32
N PRO A 61 -13.37 -25.45 -2.24
CA PRO A 61 -12.52 -26.28 -1.37
C PRO A 61 -11.98 -27.53 -2.07
N LYS A 62 -12.68 -28.06 -3.09
CA LYS A 62 -12.18 -29.20 -3.88
C LYS A 62 -10.99 -28.81 -4.75
N ILE A 63 -11.02 -27.63 -5.37
CA ILE A 63 -9.88 -27.09 -6.14
C ILE A 63 -8.66 -26.95 -5.22
N GLU A 64 -8.85 -26.37 -4.03
CA GLU A 64 -7.78 -26.22 -3.04
C GLU A 64 -7.21 -27.58 -2.61
N SER A 65 -8.07 -28.58 -2.40
CA SER A 65 -7.65 -29.95 -2.07
C SER A 65 -6.83 -30.61 -3.20
N TYR A 66 -7.22 -30.44 -4.46
CA TYR A 66 -6.49 -31.03 -5.60
C TYR A 66 -5.14 -30.38 -5.82
N VAL A 67 -5.06 -29.05 -5.71
CA VAL A 67 -3.79 -28.31 -5.83
C VAL A 67 -2.85 -28.71 -4.70
N LYS A 68 -3.35 -28.77 -3.45
CA LYS A 68 -2.55 -29.18 -2.29
C LYS A 68 -2.01 -30.61 -2.45
N ARG A 69 -2.84 -31.55 -2.91
CA ARG A 69 -2.40 -32.93 -3.15
C ARG A 69 -1.36 -33.01 -4.26
N ALA A 70 -1.52 -32.26 -5.34
CA ALA A 70 -0.52 -32.19 -6.41
C ALA A 70 0.82 -31.61 -5.94
N GLU A 71 0.80 -30.64 -5.02
CA GLU A 71 2.02 -30.12 -4.37
C GLU A 71 2.68 -31.16 -3.46
N GLU A 72 1.91 -31.87 -2.63
CA GLU A 72 2.42 -32.98 -1.81
C GLU A 72 3.08 -34.07 -2.67
N ILE A 73 2.45 -34.44 -3.79
CA ILE A 73 3.00 -35.43 -4.73
C ILE A 73 4.28 -34.92 -5.39
N LYS A 74 4.37 -33.63 -5.74
CA LYS A 74 5.60 -33.02 -6.27
C LYS A 74 6.74 -33.05 -5.25
N GLU A 75 6.45 -32.87 -3.97
CA GLU A 75 7.46 -33.01 -2.92
C GLU A 75 7.90 -34.46 -2.72
N ILE A 76 6.97 -35.43 -2.85
CA ILE A 76 7.30 -36.88 -2.85
C ILE A 76 8.20 -37.23 -4.04
N LEU A 77 7.97 -36.66 -5.23
CA LEU A 77 8.81 -36.87 -6.41
C LEU A 77 10.22 -36.26 -6.28
N LYS A 78 10.37 -35.14 -5.55
CA LYS A 78 11.68 -34.48 -5.35
C LYS A 78 12.52 -35.10 -4.24
N HIS A 79 11.89 -35.55 -3.16
CA HIS A 79 12.59 -35.96 -1.95
C HIS A 79 12.44 -37.46 -1.62
N GLY A 80 11.73 -38.22 -2.45
CA GLY A 80 11.35 -39.60 -2.18
C GLY A 80 10.27 -39.70 -1.10
N PRO A 81 9.57 -40.84 -0.98
CA PRO A 81 8.51 -41.00 0.01
C PRO A 81 9.10 -40.96 1.42
N SER A 82 8.82 -39.87 2.15
CA SER A 82 9.08 -39.79 3.59
C SER A 82 8.20 -40.79 4.33
N LYS A 83 8.80 -41.76 5.03
CA LYS A 83 8.10 -42.69 5.93
C LYS A 83 7.38 -41.91 7.04
N LYS A 84 6.09 -41.63 6.87
CA LYS A 84 5.20 -41.34 8.01
C LYS A 84 4.87 -42.66 8.70
N LYS A 85 5.14 -42.72 10.01
CA LYS A 85 4.75 -43.81 10.91
C LYS A 85 3.26 -44.09 10.73
N ALA A 86 2.94 -45.34 10.40
CA ALA A 86 1.59 -45.88 10.56
C ALA A 86 1.21 -45.80 12.05
N VAL A 87 0.03 -45.27 12.31
CA VAL A 87 -0.65 -45.41 13.60
C VAL A 87 -1.05 -46.88 13.70
N ALA A 88 -0.42 -47.62 14.60
CA ALA A 88 -0.83 -48.97 14.96
C ALA A 88 -1.78 -48.88 16.15
N ASP A 89 -2.96 -49.50 15.98
CA ASP A 89 -3.93 -49.76 17.03
C ASP A 89 -3.27 -50.47 18.23
N ALA A 90 -3.57 -49.97 19.42
CA ALA A 90 -3.23 -50.65 20.67
C ALA A 90 -4.27 -51.73 20.97
N PRO A 91 -3.88 -52.98 21.28
CA PRO A 91 -4.75 -53.90 21.98
C PRO A 91 -4.66 -53.64 23.48
N ASN A 92 -5.85 -53.63 24.07
CA ASN A 92 -6.16 -53.57 25.48
C ASN A 92 -5.55 -54.77 26.23
N GLY A 93 -4.90 -54.55 27.37
CA GLY A 93 -4.31 -55.61 28.18
C GLY A 93 -4.02 -55.18 29.62
N ARG A 94 -4.96 -55.45 30.52
CA ARG A 94 -4.78 -55.41 31.99
C ARG A 94 -3.72 -56.41 32.44
N GLY A 95 -2.91 -56.05 33.45
CA GLY A 95 -2.05 -57.02 34.15
C GLY A 95 -1.19 -56.44 35.28
N ASN A 96 -1.75 -56.49 36.50
CA ASN A 96 -1.16 -56.60 37.84
C ASN A 96 0.26 -56.15 38.23
N SER A 97 0.25 -55.50 39.40
CA SER A 97 1.24 -55.28 40.46
C SER A 97 2.37 -56.30 40.65
N LYS A 98 3.55 -55.81 41.07
CA LYS A 98 4.26 -56.28 42.28
C LYS A 98 5.44 -55.39 42.68
N ASP A 99 5.55 -55.18 43.99
CA ASP A 99 6.60 -54.50 44.74
C ASP A 99 7.99 -55.13 44.58
N ASN A 100 9.07 -54.34 44.69
CA ASN A 100 10.07 -54.56 45.74
C ASN A 100 11.07 -53.40 45.94
N LYS A 101 11.59 -53.37 47.17
CA LYS A 101 12.46 -52.38 47.86
C LYS A 101 13.91 -52.29 47.35
N GLY A 102 14.50 -51.11 47.56
CA GLY A 102 15.82 -50.88 48.17
C GLY A 102 17.06 -50.99 47.27
N ASP A 103 17.72 -49.86 46.99
CA ASP A 103 19.12 -49.59 47.41
C ASP A 103 19.57 -48.20 46.94
N ASP A 104 20.12 -47.43 47.87
CA ASP A 104 20.91 -46.22 47.62
C ASP A 104 22.27 -46.64 47.06
N ASP A 105 22.60 -46.25 45.82
CA ASP A 105 23.97 -45.88 45.47
C ASP A 105 24.06 -45.11 44.14
N ASP A 106 24.86 -44.05 44.22
CA ASP A 106 25.38 -43.11 43.21
C ASP A 106 25.16 -43.45 41.71
N ASN A 107 24.00 -43.05 41.19
CA ASN A 107 23.82 -42.80 39.77
C ASN A 107 22.79 -41.69 39.60
N GLY A 108 23.26 -40.49 39.24
CA GLY A 108 22.45 -39.26 39.15
C GLY A 108 21.05 -39.52 38.59
N ASP A 109 20.07 -39.30 39.45
CA ASP A 109 18.65 -39.60 39.29
C ASP A 109 18.20 -39.55 37.81
N PRO A 110 17.84 -40.69 37.20
CA PRO A 110 17.41 -40.72 35.81
C PRO A 110 16.20 -39.81 35.56
N GLU A 111 15.40 -39.53 36.60
CA GLU A 111 14.31 -38.55 36.54
C GLU A 111 14.85 -37.13 36.43
N ARG A 112 15.86 -36.77 37.24
CA ARG A 112 16.56 -35.47 37.20
C ARG A 112 17.20 -35.20 35.84
N LYS A 113 17.96 -36.17 35.30
CA LYS A 113 18.59 -36.05 33.96
C LYS A 113 17.54 -35.89 32.86
N ARG A 114 16.43 -36.62 32.95
CA ARG A 114 15.32 -36.54 31.99
C ARG A 114 14.66 -35.15 31.99
N MET A 115 14.51 -34.53 33.16
CA MET A 115 13.94 -33.18 33.27
C MET A 115 14.88 -32.10 32.73
N MET A 116 16.18 -32.20 33.00
CA MET A 116 17.16 -31.28 32.43
C MET A 116 17.21 -31.36 30.91
N GLN A 117 17.19 -32.58 30.35
CA GLN A 117 17.11 -32.80 28.89
C GLN A 117 15.88 -32.13 28.26
N LYS A 118 14.76 -31.99 28.99
CA LYS A 118 13.57 -31.29 28.48
C LYS A 118 13.85 -29.82 28.17
N PHE A 119 14.77 -29.19 28.91
CA PHE A 119 15.10 -27.77 28.78
C PHE A 119 16.42 -27.51 28.03
N GLU A 120 17.19 -28.54 27.66
CA GLU A 120 18.38 -28.36 26.80
C GLU A 120 18.03 -27.72 25.45
N GLY A 121 16.87 -28.05 24.87
CA GLY A 121 16.38 -27.40 23.65
C GLY A 121 15.93 -25.95 23.83
N ALA A 122 15.72 -25.50 25.07
CA ALA A 122 15.36 -24.12 25.42
C ALA A 122 16.60 -23.23 25.65
N ILE A 123 17.81 -23.82 25.66
CA ILE A 123 19.07 -23.09 25.70
C ILE A 123 19.27 -22.43 24.34
N VAL A 124 19.25 -21.09 24.32
CA VAL A 124 19.55 -20.32 23.12
C VAL A 124 21.06 -20.07 23.09
N SER A 125 21.76 -20.82 22.27
CA SER A 125 23.17 -20.55 21.95
C SER A 125 23.27 -19.33 21.03
N ASP A 126 23.73 -18.21 21.59
CA ASP A 126 24.03 -16.94 20.90
C ASP A 126 22.82 -16.24 20.22
N PRO A 127 22.00 -15.50 20.99
CA PRO A 127 20.99 -14.63 20.40
C PRO A 127 21.65 -13.56 19.53
N LYS A 128 21.24 -13.42 18.25
CA LYS A 128 21.85 -12.46 17.30
C LYS A 128 21.36 -11.01 17.45
N VAL A 129 20.80 -10.65 18.61
CA VAL A 129 20.14 -9.34 18.84
C VAL A 129 21.00 -8.53 19.78
N THR A 130 21.30 -7.28 19.45
CA THR A 130 22.11 -6.37 20.29
C THR A 130 21.26 -5.22 20.85
N PHE A 131 21.80 -4.44 21.80
CA PHE A 131 21.08 -3.25 22.30
C PHE A 131 20.83 -2.19 21.22
N ASN A 132 21.67 -2.16 20.17
CA ASN A 132 21.51 -1.24 19.04
C ASN A 132 20.31 -1.61 18.17
N ASP A 133 19.92 -2.89 18.15
CA ASP A 133 18.74 -3.36 17.42
C ASP A 133 17.43 -3.04 18.18
N VAL A 134 17.52 -2.72 19.47
CA VAL A 134 16.37 -2.31 20.29
C VAL A 134 16.19 -0.80 20.16
N ILE A 135 15.08 -0.38 19.57
CA ILE A 135 14.81 1.04 19.31
C ILE A 135 14.17 1.68 20.55
N GLY A 136 14.75 2.78 21.02
CA GLY A 136 14.27 3.52 22.20
C GLY A 136 14.52 2.81 23.52
N LEU A 137 13.64 3.04 24.51
CA LEU A 137 13.70 2.42 25.85
C LEU A 137 15.00 2.69 26.61
N GLU A 138 15.61 3.87 26.45
CA GLU A 138 16.92 4.18 27.04
C GLU A 138 16.96 4.01 28.56
N GLN A 139 15.91 4.43 29.27
CA GLN A 139 15.80 4.23 30.72
C GLN A 139 15.79 2.74 31.10
N ALA A 140 15.09 1.90 30.33
CA ALA A 140 15.04 0.47 30.60
C ALA A 140 16.38 -0.20 30.26
N LYS A 141 17.02 0.19 29.16
CA LYS A 141 18.36 -0.28 28.78
C LYS A 141 19.39 0.08 29.84
N GLU A 142 19.36 1.30 30.35
CA GLU A 142 20.27 1.77 31.40
C GLU A 142 20.07 0.98 32.70
N ALA A 143 18.82 0.82 33.14
CA ALA A 143 18.50 0.01 34.31
C ALA A 143 18.95 -1.45 34.18
N LEU A 144 18.86 -2.03 32.98
CA LEU A 144 19.32 -3.40 32.70
C LEU A 144 20.85 -3.50 32.58
N LYS A 145 21.51 -2.51 32.00
CA LYS A 145 22.98 -2.42 31.97
C LYS A 145 23.55 -2.37 33.39
N GLU A 146 22.97 -1.55 34.24
CA GLU A 146 23.33 -1.46 35.65
C GLU A 146 23.06 -2.77 36.39
N ALA A 147 21.90 -3.38 36.15
CA ALA A 147 21.48 -4.57 36.90
C ALA A 147 22.20 -5.85 36.49
N VAL A 148 22.56 -5.99 35.20
CA VAL A 148 23.04 -7.26 34.63
C VAL A 148 24.48 -7.17 34.11
N ILE A 149 24.82 -6.11 33.36
CA ILE A 149 26.15 -5.99 32.73
C ILE A 149 27.20 -5.53 33.74
N LEU A 150 26.86 -4.58 34.62
CA LEU A 150 27.80 -4.01 35.58
C LEU A 150 28.37 -5.07 36.56
N PRO A 151 27.56 -6.00 37.13
CA PRO A 151 28.10 -7.08 37.97
C PRO A 151 29.03 -8.03 37.24
N VAL A 152 28.74 -8.33 35.97
CA VAL A 152 29.56 -9.25 35.15
C VAL A 152 30.88 -8.58 34.76
N LYS A 153 30.86 -7.29 34.38
CA LYS A 153 32.06 -6.56 33.97
C LYS A 153 32.96 -6.13 35.14
N PHE A 154 32.37 -5.80 36.29
CA PHE A 154 33.11 -5.33 37.45
C PHE A 154 32.72 -6.09 38.74
N PRO A 155 33.00 -7.40 38.85
CA PRO A 155 32.64 -8.19 40.03
C PRO A 155 33.19 -7.60 41.35
N GLN A 156 34.34 -6.92 41.30
CA GLN A 156 34.97 -6.27 42.44
C GLN A 156 34.13 -5.16 43.08
N LEU A 157 33.19 -4.55 42.34
CA LEU A 157 32.28 -3.52 42.88
C LEU A 157 31.13 -4.14 43.69
N PHE A 158 30.86 -5.43 43.49
CA PHE A 158 29.76 -6.17 44.09
C PHE A 158 30.24 -7.10 45.22
N GLN A 159 30.94 -6.51 46.19
CA GLN A 159 31.43 -7.20 47.39
C GLN A 159 30.66 -6.78 48.65
N GLY A 160 30.60 -7.69 49.63
CA GLY A 160 29.93 -7.46 50.91
C GLY A 160 28.41 -7.35 50.76
N LYS A 161 27.83 -6.23 51.20
CA LYS A 161 26.38 -5.97 51.10
C LYS A 161 25.91 -5.58 49.69
N ARG A 162 26.82 -5.20 48.80
CA ARG A 162 26.50 -4.85 47.41
C ARG A 162 26.40 -6.13 46.59
N LYS A 163 25.19 -6.67 46.46
CA LYS A 163 24.93 -7.90 45.69
C LYS A 163 24.27 -7.55 44.35
N PRO A 164 24.52 -8.33 43.28
CA PRO A 164 23.76 -8.22 42.05
C PRO A 164 22.28 -8.57 42.31
N TRP A 165 21.39 -8.02 41.49
CA TRP A 165 19.97 -8.33 41.55
C TRP A 165 19.74 -9.79 41.17
N ALA A 166 18.91 -10.50 41.94
CA ALA A 166 18.59 -11.91 41.67
C ALA A 166 17.37 -12.06 40.75
N GLY A 167 16.47 -11.06 40.75
CA GLY A 167 15.20 -11.10 40.02
C GLY A 167 14.81 -9.74 39.42
N ILE A 168 14.56 -9.72 38.11
CA ILE A 168 14.07 -8.55 37.37
C ILE A 168 12.72 -8.85 36.72
N LEU A 169 11.71 -8.01 36.97
CA LEU A 169 10.41 -8.07 36.32
C LEU A 169 10.28 -6.99 35.25
N LEU A 170 10.12 -7.39 33.99
CA LEU A 170 9.76 -6.53 32.88
C LEU A 170 8.25 -6.51 32.72
N TYR A 171 7.62 -5.33 32.82
CA TYR A 171 6.17 -5.22 32.66
C TYR A 171 5.77 -4.09 31.73
N GLY A 172 4.64 -4.27 31.05
CA GLY A 172 4.08 -3.26 30.16
C GLY A 172 3.19 -3.87 29.08
N PRO A 173 2.58 -3.04 28.21
CA PRO A 173 1.66 -3.49 27.17
C PRO A 173 2.24 -4.62 26.29
N PRO A 174 1.40 -5.48 25.68
CA PRO A 174 1.88 -6.48 24.73
C PRO A 174 2.54 -5.81 23.50
N GLY A 175 3.49 -6.51 22.88
CA GLY A 175 4.13 -6.02 21.64
C GLY A 175 5.15 -4.88 21.81
N THR A 176 5.55 -4.52 23.04
CA THR A 176 6.56 -3.47 23.32
C THR A 176 8.02 -3.98 23.34
N GLY A 177 8.25 -5.26 23.06
CA GLY A 177 9.60 -5.81 22.91
C GLY A 177 10.26 -6.32 24.20
N LYS A 178 9.49 -6.67 25.25
CA LYS A 178 10.02 -7.28 26.50
C LYS A 178 10.94 -8.48 26.24
N SER A 179 10.46 -9.46 25.48
CA SER A 179 11.23 -10.67 25.13
C SER A 179 12.39 -10.37 24.16
N TYR A 180 12.27 -9.30 23.35
CA TYR A 180 13.34 -8.85 22.45
C TYR A 180 14.49 -8.19 23.22
N LEU A 181 14.15 -7.37 24.23
CA LEU A 181 15.09 -6.74 25.15
C LEU A 181 15.84 -7.78 26.01
N ALA A 182 15.15 -8.82 26.48
CA ALA A 182 15.79 -9.92 27.21
C ALA A 182 16.84 -10.66 26.36
N LYS A 183 16.53 -10.92 25.08
CA LYS A 183 17.48 -11.51 24.12
C LYS A 183 18.68 -10.59 23.89
N ALA A 184 18.48 -9.27 23.81
CA ALA A 184 19.59 -8.32 23.65
C ALA A 184 20.58 -8.35 24.82
N ILE A 185 20.08 -8.47 26.07
CA ILE A 185 20.94 -8.59 27.26
C ILE A 185 21.79 -9.85 27.19
N ALA A 186 21.18 -10.99 26.81
CA ALA A 186 21.88 -12.26 26.74
C ALA A 186 23.10 -12.21 25.82
N THR A 187 22.95 -11.59 24.65
CA THR A 187 24.02 -11.38 23.67
C THR A 187 25.17 -10.56 24.23
N GLU A 188 24.84 -9.48 24.95
CA GLU A 188 25.82 -8.51 25.46
C GLU A 188 26.59 -9.06 26.66
N CYS A 189 25.94 -9.88 27.48
CA CYS A 189 26.55 -10.54 28.62
C CYS A 189 27.37 -11.78 28.26
N LYS A 190 27.18 -12.35 27.05
CA LYS A 190 27.77 -13.64 26.63
C LYS A 190 27.50 -14.77 27.65
N SER A 191 26.36 -14.70 28.33
CA SER A 191 25.92 -15.67 29.34
C SER A 191 25.03 -16.73 28.71
N THR A 192 24.91 -17.89 29.35
CA THR A 192 23.91 -18.90 28.95
C THR A 192 22.52 -18.29 29.06
N PHE A 193 21.69 -18.40 28.02
CA PHE A 193 20.31 -17.90 28.03
C PHE A 193 19.32 -19.04 27.88
N ILE A 194 18.50 -19.25 28.91
CA ILE A 194 17.43 -20.24 28.91
C ILE A 194 16.11 -19.48 28.78
N SER A 195 15.43 -19.66 27.65
CA SER A 195 14.15 -18.98 27.37
C SER A 195 13.01 -19.97 27.48
N VAL A 196 12.11 -19.77 28.43
CA VAL A 196 10.98 -20.66 28.71
C VAL A 196 9.67 -19.88 28.67
N SER A 197 8.65 -20.41 27.98
CA SER A 197 7.29 -19.89 28.11
C SER A 197 6.62 -20.49 29.32
N SER A 198 5.71 -19.76 29.97
CA SER A 198 4.86 -20.30 31.02
C SER A 198 4.11 -21.58 30.61
N SER A 199 3.82 -21.75 29.31
CA SER A 199 3.20 -22.97 28.77
C SER A 199 4.12 -24.20 28.77
N ASP A 200 5.44 -24.04 28.67
CA ASP A 200 6.41 -25.15 28.63
C ASP A 200 6.56 -25.83 30.01
N LEU A 201 6.26 -25.09 31.07
CA LEU A 201 6.29 -25.52 32.46
C LEU A 201 4.99 -26.21 32.91
N LEU A 202 3.89 -26.01 32.18
CA LEU A 202 2.61 -26.66 32.46
C LEU A 202 2.58 -28.07 31.89
N SER A 203 2.15 -29.02 32.70
CA SER A 203 2.00 -30.43 32.35
C SER A 203 0.61 -30.91 32.76
N LYS A 204 0.09 -31.93 32.06
CA LYS A 204 -1.21 -32.55 32.40
C LYS A 204 -1.10 -33.54 33.56
N TRP A 205 0.11 -33.92 33.95
CA TRP A 205 0.37 -34.90 34.99
C TRP A 205 0.67 -34.19 36.31
N LEU A 206 -0.08 -34.54 37.36
CA LEU A 206 0.02 -33.93 38.68
C LEU A 206 1.47 -34.01 39.20
N GLY A 207 2.04 -32.88 39.61
CA GLY A 207 3.39 -32.78 40.16
C GLY A 207 4.55 -32.75 39.14
N GLU A 208 4.31 -33.02 37.85
CA GLU A 208 5.38 -32.87 36.83
C GLU A 208 5.77 -31.40 36.61
N SER A 209 4.84 -30.46 36.81
CA SER A 209 5.10 -29.02 36.65
C SER A 209 6.00 -28.44 37.75
N GLU A 210 5.82 -28.87 39.00
CA GLU A 210 6.70 -28.50 40.12
C GLU A 210 8.13 -29.00 39.86
N LYS A 211 8.26 -30.28 39.49
CA LYS A 211 9.54 -30.87 39.14
C LYS A 211 10.20 -30.18 37.93
N GLY A 212 9.39 -29.70 36.97
CA GLY A 212 9.87 -28.90 35.84
C GLY A 212 10.52 -27.57 36.26
N VAL A 213 9.94 -26.85 37.22
CA VAL A 213 10.53 -25.62 37.78
C VAL A 213 11.84 -25.93 38.49
N LYS A 214 11.87 -26.97 39.31
CA LYS A 214 13.09 -27.41 40.00
C LYS A 214 14.21 -27.76 39.01
N GLY A 215 13.90 -28.55 37.98
CA GLY A 215 14.84 -28.92 36.91
C GLY A 215 15.36 -27.73 36.11
N LEU A 216 14.54 -26.70 35.89
CA LEU A 216 14.94 -25.45 35.23
C LEU A 216 16.02 -24.69 36.03
N PHE A 217 15.80 -24.49 37.33
CA PHE A 217 16.77 -23.82 38.19
C PHE A 217 18.03 -24.65 38.45
N GLU A 218 17.93 -25.98 38.48
CA GLU A 218 19.09 -26.86 38.52
C GLU A 218 19.94 -26.75 37.25
N LEU A 219 19.31 -26.80 36.07
CA LEU A 219 20.02 -26.60 34.79
C LEU A 219 20.68 -25.22 34.72
N ALA A 220 19.99 -24.17 35.19
CA ALA A 220 20.55 -22.82 35.24
C ALA A 220 21.78 -22.73 36.15
N ARG A 221 21.79 -23.45 37.28
CA ARG A 221 22.93 -23.55 38.20
C ARG A 221 24.10 -24.32 37.60
N GLU A 222 23.84 -25.38 36.84
CA GLU A 222 24.90 -26.14 36.14
C GLU A 222 25.55 -25.33 35.00
N ARG A 223 24.85 -24.32 34.46
CA ARG A 223 25.29 -23.51 33.31
C ARG A 223 25.68 -22.07 33.67
N GLN A 224 26.05 -21.81 34.92
CA GLN A 224 26.46 -20.48 35.38
C GLN A 224 27.68 -19.94 34.62
N PRO A 225 27.73 -18.63 34.31
CA PRO A 225 26.70 -17.61 34.53
C PRO A 225 25.50 -17.75 33.57
N CYS A 226 24.28 -17.74 34.12
CA CYS A 226 23.05 -18.06 33.36
C CYS A 226 21.94 -17.03 33.60
N ILE A 227 21.24 -16.66 32.51
CA ILE A 227 20.04 -15.83 32.53
C ILE A 227 18.85 -16.72 32.17
N VAL A 228 17.89 -16.83 33.09
CA VAL A 228 16.62 -17.52 32.86
C VAL A 228 15.56 -16.49 32.51
N PHE A 229 14.96 -16.60 31.33
CA PHE A 229 13.87 -15.73 30.89
C PHE A 229 12.54 -16.49 30.89
N ILE A 230 11.57 -15.97 31.62
CA ILE A 230 10.20 -16.53 31.68
C ILE A 230 9.22 -15.51 31.11
N ASP A 231 8.58 -15.85 29.99
CA ASP A 231 7.52 -15.02 29.41
C ASP A 231 6.14 -15.36 30.00
N GLU A 232 5.29 -14.35 30.09
CA GLU A 232 3.92 -14.43 30.62
C GLU A 232 3.81 -15.08 32.01
N ILE A 233 4.71 -14.73 32.95
CA ILE A 233 4.80 -15.36 34.28
C ILE A 233 3.48 -15.30 35.08
N ASP A 234 2.61 -14.35 34.78
CA ASP A 234 1.28 -14.22 35.37
C ASP A 234 0.37 -15.42 35.06
N ALA A 235 0.61 -16.16 33.98
CA ALA A 235 -0.12 -17.39 33.68
C ALA A 235 0.13 -18.49 34.72
N LEU A 236 1.35 -18.58 35.27
CA LEU A 236 1.71 -19.53 36.33
C LEU A 236 1.41 -18.96 37.72
N CYS A 237 1.82 -17.72 37.96
CA CYS A 237 1.89 -17.11 39.28
C CYS A 237 0.80 -16.05 39.53
N GLY A 238 -0.37 -16.17 38.90
CA GLY A 238 -1.48 -15.24 39.06
C GLY A 238 -2.20 -15.35 40.41
N GLN A 239 -2.77 -14.25 40.90
CA GLN A 239 -3.57 -14.21 42.14
C GLN A 239 -4.82 -15.09 42.08
N ARG A 240 -5.42 -15.23 40.89
CA ARG A 240 -6.63 -16.03 40.67
C ARG A 240 -6.36 -17.53 40.55
N ASN A 241 -5.08 -17.92 40.46
CA ASN A 241 -4.67 -19.31 40.32
C ASN A 241 -4.67 -20.04 41.65
N ASP A 242 -4.99 -19.36 42.76
CA ASP A 242 -5.11 -20.00 44.05
C ASP A 242 -6.28 -21.00 44.10
N THR A 243 -7.23 -21.08 43.18
CA THR A 243 -8.22 -22.19 43.23
C THR A 243 -7.67 -23.51 42.69
N ASP A 244 -6.60 -23.46 41.90
CA ASP A 244 -5.98 -24.63 41.28
C ASP A 244 -4.83 -25.15 42.15
N PHE A 245 -4.97 -26.39 42.62
CA PHE A 245 -4.00 -27.03 43.51
C PHE A 245 -2.62 -27.20 42.84
N GLU A 246 -2.57 -27.46 41.53
CA GLU A 246 -1.30 -27.62 40.81
C GLU A 246 -0.58 -26.28 40.63
N LEU A 247 -1.30 -25.22 40.28
CA LEU A 247 -0.71 -23.88 40.13
C LEU A 247 -0.22 -23.33 41.48
N ARG A 248 -0.90 -23.64 42.59
CA ARG A 248 -0.40 -23.32 43.95
C ARG A 248 0.96 -23.97 44.22
N ARG A 249 1.13 -25.24 43.87
CA ARG A 249 2.41 -25.97 44.07
C ARG A 249 3.54 -25.37 43.24
N VAL A 250 3.29 -25.11 41.96
CA VAL A 250 4.24 -24.45 41.06
C VAL A 250 4.67 -23.08 41.61
N LYS A 251 3.71 -22.28 42.09
CA LYS A 251 3.96 -20.97 42.71
C LYS A 251 4.82 -21.09 43.97
N THR A 252 4.52 -22.06 44.85
CA THR A 252 5.35 -22.31 46.04
C THR A 252 6.76 -22.70 45.66
N GLU A 253 6.95 -23.57 44.67
CA GLU A 253 8.28 -23.98 44.22
C GLU A 253 9.07 -22.80 43.62
N PHE A 254 8.42 -21.95 42.82
CA PHE A 254 9.06 -20.71 42.35
C PHE A 254 9.53 -19.81 43.50
N LEU A 255 8.74 -19.66 44.57
CA LEU A 255 9.15 -18.87 45.74
C LEU A 255 10.35 -19.48 46.44
N VAL A 256 10.36 -20.81 46.63
CA VAL A 256 11.48 -21.52 47.25
C VAL A 256 12.76 -21.35 46.43
N GLN A 257 12.67 -21.54 45.11
CA GLN A 257 13.81 -21.38 44.22
C GLN A 257 14.30 -19.94 44.15
N MET A 258 13.40 -18.94 44.08
CA MET A 258 13.80 -17.52 44.00
C MET A 258 14.40 -16.97 45.32
N GLN A 259 13.92 -17.42 46.48
CA GLN A 259 14.41 -16.93 47.78
C GLN A 259 15.72 -17.58 48.20
N GLY A 260 16.10 -18.71 47.59
CA GLY A 260 17.40 -19.34 47.81
C GLY A 260 17.63 -19.81 49.26
N ALA A 261 16.56 -20.04 50.04
CA ALA A 261 16.68 -20.47 51.43
C ALA A 261 17.33 -21.87 51.58
N VAL A 262 17.39 -22.66 50.51
CA VAL A 262 17.92 -24.02 50.46
C VAL A 262 19.11 -24.17 49.49
N THR A 263 19.28 -23.25 48.52
CA THR A 263 20.26 -23.38 47.43
C THR A 263 20.91 -22.04 47.08
N ASP A 264 22.23 -22.05 46.87
CA ASP A 264 22.95 -20.87 46.40
C ASP A 264 22.62 -20.60 44.92
N ASN A 265 22.05 -19.42 44.66
CA ASN A 265 21.73 -18.92 43.32
C ASN A 265 22.77 -17.91 42.82
N SER A 266 23.95 -17.87 43.42
CA SER A 266 25.05 -17.02 42.96
C SER A 266 25.30 -17.26 41.46
N GLY A 267 25.25 -16.19 40.64
CA GLY A 267 25.48 -16.28 39.20
C GLY A 267 24.28 -16.70 38.33
N VAL A 268 23.08 -16.90 38.91
CA VAL A 268 21.82 -17.08 38.15
C VAL A 268 20.96 -15.83 38.26
N LEU A 269 20.54 -15.28 37.12
CA LEU A 269 19.61 -14.15 37.05
C LEU A 269 18.27 -14.59 36.47
N LEU A 270 17.18 -14.35 37.20
CA LEU A 270 15.82 -14.54 36.68
C LEU A 270 15.27 -13.23 36.11
N ILE A 271 14.90 -13.25 34.83
CA ILE A 271 14.16 -12.18 34.18
C ILE A 271 12.77 -12.71 33.84
N ALA A 272 11.72 -12.07 34.35
CA ALA A 272 10.34 -12.43 34.00
C ALA A 272 9.66 -11.30 33.24
N ALA A 273 8.79 -11.64 32.30
CA ALA A 273 7.96 -10.69 31.58
C ALA A 273 6.47 -10.91 31.86
N THR A 274 5.73 -9.81 31.98
CA THR A 274 4.26 -9.85 32.12
C THR A 274 3.61 -8.65 31.42
N SER A 275 2.40 -8.85 30.91
CA SER A 275 1.55 -7.74 30.43
C SER A 275 0.58 -7.23 31.50
N VAL A 276 0.37 -8.00 32.57
CA VAL A 276 -0.67 -7.78 33.58
C VAL A 276 -0.04 -7.81 34.99
N PRO A 277 0.82 -6.84 35.35
CA PRO A 277 1.59 -6.88 36.61
C PRO A 277 0.73 -6.81 37.88
N TRP A 278 -0.53 -6.37 37.77
CA TRP A 278 -1.49 -6.37 38.88
C TRP A 278 -2.12 -7.73 39.13
N ALA A 279 -2.18 -8.61 38.13
CA ALA A 279 -2.70 -9.97 38.28
C ALA A 279 -1.68 -10.93 38.91
N LEU A 280 -0.39 -10.56 38.92
CA LEU A 280 0.68 -11.35 39.53
C LEU A 280 0.51 -11.43 41.06
N ASP A 281 0.77 -12.61 41.61
CA ASP A 281 0.75 -12.83 43.05
C ASP A 281 1.69 -11.87 43.81
N THR A 282 1.24 -11.42 44.98
CA THR A 282 1.98 -10.43 45.77
C THR A 282 3.29 -10.95 46.33
N SER A 283 3.39 -12.24 46.67
CA SER A 283 4.61 -12.87 47.20
C SER A 283 5.65 -13.02 46.08
N ILE A 284 5.23 -13.53 44.92
CA ILE A 284 6.10 -13.64 43.74
C ILE A 284 6.57 -12.25 43.28
N ARG A 285 5.66 -11.27 43.24
CA ARG A 285 6.00 -9.89 42.88
C ARG A 285 7.02 -9.26 43.83
N ARG A 286 7.02 -9.63 45.12
CA ARG A 286 8.02 -9.18 46.10
C ARG A 286 9.40 -9.78 45.87
N CYS A 287 9.50 -11.00 45.35
CA CYS A 287 10.78 -11.63 45.01
C CYS A 287 11.47 -10.98 43.80
N PHE A 288 10.74 -10.23 42.96
CA PHE A 288 11.33 -9.36 41.94
C PHE A 288 11.75 -8.03 42.55
N GLU A 289 13.04 -7.93 42.87
CA GLU A 289 13.69 -6.79 43.52
C GLU A 289 13.68 -5.54 42.63
N LYS A 290 13.92 -5.72 41.33
CA LYS A 290 13.86 -4.65 40.32
C LYS A 290 12.66 -4.86 39.40
N ARG A 291 11.86 -3.81 39.22
CA ARG A 291 10.69 -3.82 38.34
C ARG A 291 10.84 -2.70 37.32
N ILE A 292 10.88 -3.06 36.04
CA ILE A 292 11.16 -2.14 34.95
C ILE A 292 9.91 -2.05 34.07
N PHE A 293 9.39 -0.83 33.95
CA PHE A 293 8.26 -0.54 33.07
C PHE A 293 8.76 -0.35 31.63
N ILE A 294 8.12 -1.05 30.69
CA ILE A 294 8.36 -0.92 29.25
C ILE A 294 7.14 -0.21 28.64
N PRO A 295 7.22 1.11 28.39
CA PRO A 295 6.12 1.89 27.82
C PRO A 295 5.88 1.57 26.34
N LEU A 296 4.77 2.10 25.80
CA LEU A 296 4.58 2.21 24.36
C LEU A 296 5.62 3.18 23.76
N PRO A 297 6.06 2.97 22.50
CA PRO A 297 7.03 3.83 21.86
C PRO A 297 6.46 5.24 21.61
N GLY A 298 7.29 6.26 21.79
CA GLY A 298 6.97 7.65 21.43
C GLY A 298 7.08 7.90 19.92
N VAL A 299 6.84 9.13 19.49
CA VAL A 299 6.79 9.49 18.06
C VAL A 299 8.12 9.22 17.37
N ASN A 300 9.24 9.61 17.99
CA ASN A 300 10.57 9.43 17.40
C ASN A 300 10.94 7.95 17.32
N GLU A 301 10.62 7.16 18.36
CA GLU A 301 10.85 5.72 18.36
C GLU A 301 10.02 5.03 17.28
N ARG A 302 8.75 5.40 17.10
CA ARG A 302 7.89 4.84 16.05
C ARG A 302 8.42 5.14 14.65
N ALA A 303 8.92 6.36 14.41
CA ALA A 303 9.53 6.72 13.13
C ALA A 303 10.77 5.84 12.83
N ALA A 304 11.63 5.64 13.83
CA ALA A 304 12.77 4.73 13.71
C ALA A 304 12.34 3.26 13.51
N MET A 305 11.30 2.80 14.20
CA MET A 305 10.75 1.46 14.02
C MET A 305 10.23 1.22 12.60
N PHE A 306 9.52 2.19 12.00
CA PHE A 306 9.10 2.12 10.60
C PHE A 306 10.28 1.95 9.65
N LYS A 307 11.35 2.73 9.85
CA LYS A 307 12.58 2.69 9.04
C LYS A 307 13.29 1.33 9.16
N THR A 308 13.42 0.81 10.37
CA THR A 308 14.05 -0.50 10.62
C THR A 308 13.22 -1.65 10.07
N HIS A 309 11.89 -1.63 10.25
CA HIS A 309 11.02 -2.70 9.75
C HIS A 309 10.85 -2.71 8.22
N LEU A 310 11.00 -1.58 7.53
CA LEU A 310 11.06 -1.57 6.06
C LEU A 310 12.35 -2.19 5.53
N GLY A 311 13.44 -2.07 6.28
CA GLY A 311 14.75 -2.62 5.97
C GLY A 311 15.51 -1.82 4.90
N VAL A 312 16.85 -1.83 5.00
CA VAL A 312 17.75 -1.08 4.09
C VAL A 312 17.71 -1.60 2.65
N ASN A 313 17.34 -2.87 2.47
CA ASN A 313 17.33 -3.53 1.16
C ASN A 313 16.03 -3.33 0.37
N THR A 314 15.03 -2.66 0.97
CA THR A 314 13.76 -2.37 0.30
C THR A 314 13.82 -1.00 -0.33
N TYR A 315 13.75 -0.93 -1.66
CA TYR A 315 13.63 0.36 -2.35
C TYR A 315 12.30 1.04 -2.01
N HIS A 316 12.36 2.27 -1.52
CA HIS A 316 11.21 3.12 -1.23
C HIS A 316 11.51 4.58 -1.57
N THR A 317 10.46 5.39 -1.78
CA THR A 317 10.56 6.83 -2.07
C THR A 317 10.27 7.72 -0.86
N ILE A 318 10.13 7.13 0.33
CA ILE A 318 9.76 7.82 1.58
C ILE A 318 10.89 8.77 2.00
N LYS A 319 10.53 10.04 2.26
CA LYS A 319 11.41 11.12 2.76
C LYS A 319 11.41 11.17 4.29
N GLU A 320 12.41 11.84 4.88
CA GLU A 320 12.58 11.84 6.34
C GLU A 320 11.37 12.44 7.10
N HIS A 321 10.75 13.49 6.57
CA HIS A 321 9.55 14.09 7.18
C HIS A 321 8.31 13.17 7.10
N GLU A 322 8.25 12.26 6.14
CA GLU A 322 7.12 11.34 5.98
C GLU A 322 7.16 10.22 7.03
N TRP A 323 8.36 9.82 7.50
CA TRP A 323 8.48 8.92 8.65
C TRP A 323 7.87 9.51 9.92
N MET A 324 8.09 10.81 10.14
CA MET A 324 7.48 11.54 11.26
C MET A 324 5.97 11.63 11.12
N GLN A 325 5.45 11.87 9.91
CA GLN A 325 4.00 11.85 9.67
C GLN A 325 3.37 10.48 9.92
N LEU A 326 4.03 9.39 9.51
CA LEU A 326 3.59 8.03 9.80
C LEU A 326 3.56 7.77 11.31
N ALA A 327 4.61 8.18 12.02
CA ALA A 327 4.70 8.03 13.47
C ALA A 327 3.64 8.83 14.22
N GLN A 328 3.27 10.03 13.74
CA GLN A 328 2.16 10.81 14.29
C GLN A 328 0.81 10.13 14.07
N LYS A 329 0.59 9.55 12.89
CA LYS A 329 -0.66 8.82 12.57
C LYS A 329 -0.80 7.48 13.30
N SER A 330 0.31 6.88 13.73
CA SER A 330 0.34 5.61 14.43
C SER A 330 0.39 5.79 15.96
N GLU A 331 -0.34 6.76 16.50
CA GLU A 331 -0.41 6.97 17.94
C GLU A 331 -0.92 5.69 18.65
N HIS A 332 -0.32 5.37 19.80
CA HIS A 332 -0.58 4.16 20.58
C HIS A 332 -0.21 2.81 19.94
N TYR A 333 0.40 2.81 18.75
CA TYR A 333 0.83 1.56 18.13
C TYR A 333 2.04 0.98 18.87
N SER A 334 2.01 -0.33 19.11
CA SER A 334 3.16 -1.08 19.62
C SER A 334 4.16 -1.40 18.51
N GLY A 335 5.35 -1.90 18.88
CA GLY A 335 6.32 -2.36 17.90
C GLY A 335 5.79 -3.53 17.05
N ALA A 336 4.95 -4.38 17.64
CA ALA A 336 4.27 -5.45 16.92
C ALA A 336 3.28 -4.92 15.86
N ASP A 337 2.50 -3.89 16.18
CA ASP A 337 1.54 -3.30 15.24
C ASP A 337 2.27 -2.65 14.06
N ILE A 338 3.35 -1.92 14.33
CA ILE A 338 4.19 -1.30 13.29
C ILE A 338 4.79 -2.37 12.38
N ALA A 339 5.29 -3.48 12.94
CA ALA A 339 5.82 -4.60 12.16
C ALA A 339 4.76 -5.20 11.22
N VAL A 340 3.51 -5.33 11.68
CA VAL A 340 2.40 -5.83 10.85
C VAL A 340 2.04 -4.84 9.74
N VAL A 341 1.98 -3.54 10.04
CA VAL A 341 1.72 -2.50 9.04
C VAL A 341 2.79 -2.49 7.95
N CYS A 342 4.07 -2.54 8.33
CA CYS A 342 5.17 -2.63 7.37
C CYS A 342 5.07 -3.90 6.52
N ARG A 343 4.76 -5.05 7.12
CA ARG A 343 4.56 -6.31 6.39
C ARG A 343 3.42 -6.22 5.37
N GLU A 344 2.28 -5.65 5.77
CA GLU A 344 1.15 -5.43 4.89
C GLU A 344 1.50 -4.49 3.73
N ALA A 345 2.27 -3.42 4.00
CA ALA A 345 2.77 -2.51 2.99
C ALA A 345 3.72 -3.21 1.99
N LEU A 346 4.65 -4.04 2.47
CA LEU A 346 5.58 -4.83 1.65
C LEU A 346 4.85 -5.83 0.74
N LEU A 347 3.68 -6.32 1.15
CA LEU A 347 2.85 -7.22 0.33
C LEU A 347 2.01 -6.48 -0.71
N ARG A 348 1.79 -5.17 -0.60
CA ARG A 348 0.98 -4.41 -1.57
C ARG A 348 1.51 -4.51 -3.01
N PRO A 349 2.82 -4.35 -3.29
CA PRO A 349 3.36 -4.58 -4.63
C PRO A 349 3.09 -5.99 -5.16
N ILE A 350 3.22 -7.01 -4.32
CA ILE A 350 2.96 -8.41 -4.70
C ILE A 350 1.48 -8.63 -5.05
N ARG A 351 0.56 -8.09 -4.23
CA ARG A 351 -0.88 -8.15 -4.52
C ARG A 351 -1.22 -7.45 -5.84
N ARG A 352 -0.55 -6.33 -6.18
CA ARG A 352 -0.68 -5.66 -7.48
C ARG A 352 -0.13 -6.48 -8.65
N LEU A 353 0.90 -7.31 -8.42
CA LEU A 353 1.40 -8.26 -9.44
C LEU A 353 0.40 -9.39 -9.69
N GLY A 354 -0.37 -9.83 -8.69
CA GLY A 354 -1.45 -10.82 -8.87
C GLY A 354 -2.53 -10.36 -9.85
N SER A 355 -2.77 -9.06 -9.94
CA SER A 355 -3.65 -8.43 -10.95
C SER A 355 -2.95 -8.08 -12.26
N ALA A 356 -1.66 -8.39 -12.43
CA ALA A 356 -0.92 -8.03 -13.63
C ALA A 356 -1.41 -8.83 -14.84
N THR A 357 -1.76 -8.12 -15.90
CA THR A 357 -2.23 -8.69 -17.18
C THR A 357 -1.11 -8.87 -18.21
N TYR A 358 0.11 -8.37 -17.93
CA TYR A 358 1.24 -8.39 -18.86
C TYR A 358 2.51 -8.90 -18.18
N PHE A 359 3.31 -9.68 -18.91
CA PHE A 359 4.56 -10.26 -18.42
C PHE A 359 5.69 -9.96 -19.42
N LYS A 360 6.86 -9.55 -18.92
CA LYS A 360 8.07 -9.34 -19.73
C LYS A 360 9.11 -10.40 -19.41
N ARG A 361 9.81 -10.91 -20.41
CA ARG A 361 10.97 -11.77 -20.20
C ARG A 361 12.19 -10.93 -19.82
N ASP A 362 12.82 -11.25 -18.71
CA ASP A 362 14.11 -10.69 -18.31
C ASP A 362 15.24 -11.24 -19.20
N SER A 363 16.43 -10.64 -19.14
CA SER A 363 17.66 -11.09 -19.82
C SER A 363 18.04 -12.54 -19.52
N LYS A 364 17.58 -13.09 -18.39
CA LYS A 364 17.69 -14.51 -18.02
C LYS A 364 16.47 -15.37 -18.46
N LYS A 365 15.67 -14.89 -19.41
CA LYS A 365 14.44 -15.52 -19.96
C LYS A 365 13.32 -15.83 -18.94
N LYS A 366 13.39 -15.33 -17.71
CA LYS A 366 12.32 -15.49 -16.69
C LYS A 366 11.19 -14.48 -16.94
N LEU A 367 9.94 -14.95 -16.89
CA LEU A 367 8.75 -14.08 -16.97
C LEU A 367 8.62 -13.28 -15.68
N LYS A 368 8.69 -11.95 -15.79
CA LYS A 368 8.41 -11.00 -14.70
C LYS A 368 7.05 -10.35 -14.94
N PRO A 369 6.12 -10.41 -13.97
CA PRO A 369 4.87 -9.68 -14.06
C PRO A 369 5.17 -8.18 -14.10
N VAL A 370 4.49 -7.49 -15.00
CA VAL A 370 4.59 -6.06 -15.18
C VAL A 370 3.29 -5.46 -14.65
N ILE A 371 3.38 -4.71 -13.56
CA ILE A 371 2.26 -3.87 -13.11
C ILE A 371 2.13 -2.75 -14.12
N PHE A 372 0.96 -2.63 -14.76
CA PHE A 372 0.69 -1.63 -15.79
C PHE A 372 1.08 -0.20 -15.36
N SER A 373 0.98 0.11 -14.06
CA SER A 373 1.34 1.43 -13.51
C SER A 373 2.86 1.71 -13.41
N SER A 374 3.73 0.70 -13.32
CA SER A 374 5.17 0.93 -13.08
C SER A 374 6.00 1.05 -14.37
N LEU A 375 5.56 0.43 -15.48
CA LEU A 375 6.15 0.68 -16.80
C LEU A 375 5.73 2.04 -17.36
N VAL A 376 4.54 2.54 -17.00
CA VAL A 376 4.10 3.89 -17.39
C VAL A 376 5.00 4.93 -16.74
N ASN A 377 5.21 4.93 -15.43
CA ASN A 377 5.99 6.01 -14.77
C ASN A 377 7.48 6.12 -15.20
N LYS A 378 8.09 5.06 -15.75
CA LYS A 378 9.52 5.06 -16.11
C LYS A 378 9.80 5.41 -17.58
N PHE A 379 8.80 5.30 -18.46
CA PHE A 379 8.86 5.69 -19.88
C PHE A 379 7.90 6.85 -20.25
N TYR A 380 6.85 7.04 -19.47
CA TYR A 380 5.86 8.12 -19.55
C TYR A 380 5.95 9.01 -18.31
N TYR A 381 7.10 9.66 -18.08
CA TYR A 381 6.99 10.93 -17.37
C TYR A 381 6.10 11.82 -18.22
N ARG A 382 4.90 12.09 -17.69
CA ARG A 382 4.05 13.23 -18.05
C ARG A 382 4.88 14.46 -17.72
N THR A 383 5.27 15.19 -18.74
CA THR A 383 5.95 16.46 -18.56
C THR A 383 4.94 17.61 -18.57
N MET A 384 3.81 17.46 -19.27
CA MET A 384 2.78 18.49 -19.34
C MET A 384 1.87 18.51 -18.10
N LYS A 385 1.91 19.61 -17.34
CA LYS A 385 0.85 19.96 -16.38
C LYS A 385 0.11 21.20 -16.85
N ILE A 386 -1.21 21.21 -16.64
CA ILE A 386 -2.09 22.33 -16.96
C ILE A 386 -2.81 22.75 -15.68
N ARG A 387 -2.73 24.03 -15.34
CA ARG A 387 -3.50 24.65 -14.26
C ARG A 387 -4.36 25.76 -14.83
N HIS A 388 -5.58 25.87 -14.35
CA HIS A 388 -6.47 26.98 -14.69
C HIS A 388 -6.46 28.02 -13.57
N PHE A 389 -6.72 29.25 -13.95
CA PHE A 389 -6.91 30.41 -13.08
C PHE A 389 -8.19 31.09 -13.52
N ASN A 390 -9.00 31.54 -12.56
CA ASN A 390 -10.18 32.32 -12.87
C ASN A 390 -9.74 33.77 -13.10
N ALA A 391 -10.32 34.42 -14.11
CA ALA A 391 -10.13 35.83 -14.36
C ALA A 391 -11.49 36.51 -14.57
N LEU A 392 -11.57 37.80 -14.25
CA LEU A 392 -12.76 38.61 -14.44
C LEU A 392 -13.98 37.97 -13.77
N GLN A 393 -15.09 37.77 -14.50
CA GLN A 393 -16.31 37.15 -13.96
C GLN A 393 -16.37 35.64 -14.21
N ASP A 394 -15.99 35.19 -15.41
CA ASP A 394 -16.16 33.81 -15.84
C ASP A 394 -15.07 33.31 -16.80
N ASN A 395 -13.98 34.06 -16.99
CA ASN A 395 -12.89 33.70 -17.90
C ASN A 395 -11.92 32.70 -17.23
N TYR A 396 -11.33 31.84 -18.05
CA TYR A 396 -10.24 30.95 -17.67
C TYR A 396 -8.93 31.36 -18.34
N MET A 397 -7.89 31.51 -17.52
CA MET A 397 -6.51 31.59 -17.98
C MET A 397 -5.81 30.26 -17.66
N TYR A 398 -4.81 29.89 -18.46
CA TYR A 398 -4.13 28.60 -18.27
C TYR A 398 -2.62 28.77 -18.12
N LEU A 399 -2.02 27.99 -17.23
CA LEU A 399 -0.59 27.81 -17.11
C LEU A 399 -0.24 26.37 -17.52
N ILE A 400 0.51 26.26 -18.61
CA ILE A 400 1.05 25.01 -19.14
C ILE A 400 2.51 24.93 -18.72
N THR A 401 2.91 23.87 -18.04
CA THR A 401 4.31 23.66 -17.62
C THR A 401 4.86 22.38 -18.19
N ASP A 402 6.11 22.42 -18.65
CA ASP A 402 6.94 21.27 -18.92
C ASP A 402 7.82 20.97 -17.70
N ASP A 403 7.44 19.98 -16.91
CA ASP A 403 8.17 19.55 -15.70
C ASP A 403 9.63 19.13 -16.00
N LYS A 404 9.95 18.74 -17.24
CA LYS A 404 11.30 18.27 -17.57
C LYS A 404 12.28 19.41 -17.79
N THR A 405 11.83 20.49 -18.44
CA THR A 405 12.67 21.65 -18.78
C THR A 405 12.44 22.84 -17.85
N THR A 406 11.39 22.79 -17.02
CA THR A 406 10.83 23.89 -16.22
C THR A 406 10.36 25.10 -17.04
N GLU A 407 10.29 24.96 -18.36
CA GLU A 407 9.67 25.96 -19.24
C GLU A 407 8.16 25.94 -19.11
N CYS A 408 7.53 27.09 -19.27
CA CYS A 408 6.09 27.21 -19.22
C CYS A 408 5.55 28.18 -20.27
N ALA A 409 4.26 28.01 -20.57
CA ALA A 409 3.47 28.94 -21.34
C ALA A 409 2.19 29.32 -20.60
N VAL A 410 1.69 30.51 -20.87
CA VAL A 410 0.36 30.93 -20.42
C VAL A 410 -0.58 31.08 -21.60
N VAL A 411 -1.85 30.77 -21.38
CA VAL A 411 -2.93 30.98 -22.37
C VAL A 411 -3.86 32.06 -21.86
N ASP A 412 -4.14 33.04 -22.72
CA ASP A 412 -5.08 34.15 -22.50
C ASP A 412 -4.92 34.85 -21.13
N PRO A 413 -3.76 35.44 -20.83
CA PRO A 413 -3.45 35.99 -19.51
C PRO A 413 -4.14 37.34 -19.27
N ALA A 414 -5.47 37.38 -19.22
CA ALA A 414 -6.27 38.58 -19.04
C ALA A 414 -5.96 39.34 -17.73
N GLU A 415 -5.79 38.61 -16.62
CA GLU A 415 -5.39 39.13 -15.30
C GLU A 415 -4.07 38.47 -14.82
N PRO A 416 -2.90 38.93 -15.28
CA PRO A 416 -1.64 38.19 -15.18
C PRO A 416 -1.02 38.10 -13.78
N LYS A 417 -1.54 38.82 -12.77
CA LYS A 417 -0.89 38.92 -11.45
C LYS A 417 -0.68 37.56 -10.77
N GLU A 418 -1.74 36.76 -10.66
CA GLU A 418 -1.70 35.45 -10.00
C GLU A 418 -0.84 34.43 -10.77
N LEU A 419 -0.87 34.50 -12.10
CA LEU A 419 0.00 33.71 -12.98
C LEU A 419 1.47 34.00 -12.71
N VAL A 420 1.85 35.29 -12.66
CA VAL A 420 3.24 35.71 -12.41
C VAL A 420 3.71 35.30 -11.02
N GLU A 421 2.87 35.47 -9.99
CA GLU A 421 3.18 35.03 -8.63
C GLU A 421 3.45 33.52 -8.58
N THR A 422 2.62 32.73 -9.27
CA THR A 422 2.78 31.27 -9.36
C THR A 422 4.07 30.89 -10.08
N ILE A 423 4.36 31.52 -11.23
CA ILE A 423 5.58 31.28 -12.03
C ILE A 423 6.83 31.58 -11.19
N LYS A 424 6.85 32.72 -10.49
CA LYS A 424 7.98 33.13 -9.64
C LYS A 424 8.16 32.20 -8.43
N LYS A 425 7.06 31.86 -7.75
CA LYS A 425 7.08 30.98 -6.57
C LYS A 425 7.62 29.59 -6.88
N GLU A 426 7.34 29.08 -8.08
CA GLU A 426 7.73 27.73 -8.49
C GLU A 426 9.04 27.68 -9.29
N GLY A 427 9.68 28.83 -9.55
CA GLY A 427 10.93 28.90 -10.30
C GLY A 427 10.77 28.48 -11.77
N LEU A 428 9.59 28.70 -12.35
CA LEU A 428 9.29 28.35 -13.74
C LEU A 428 9.83 29.43 -14.70
N LYS A 429 10.23 29.01 -15.89
CA LYS A 429 10.71 29.90 -16.95
C LYS A 429 9.62 30.12 -17.99
N LEU A 430 8.94 31.27 -17.94
CA LEU A 430 7.97 31.63 -18.97
C LEU A 430 8.68 31.89 -20.30
N THR A 431 8.30 31.14 -21.33
CA THR A 431 8.85 31.31 -22.70
C THR A 431 7.81 31.77 -23.69
N THR A 432 6.53 31.47 -23.45
CA THR A 432 5.47 31.67 -24.45
C THR A 432 4.18 32.18 -23.81
N ILE A 433 3.54 33.17 -24.45
CA ILE A 433 2.17 33.60 -24.21
C ILE A 433 1.37 33.19 -25.45
N LEU A 434 0.40 32.32 -25.28
CA LEU A 434 -0.52 31.86 -26.32
C LEU A 434 -1.81 32.66 -26.20
N THR A 435 -2.13 33.49 -27.18
CA THR A 435 -3.37 34.27 -27.18
C THR A 435 -4.32 33.71 -28.24
N THR A 436 -5.52 33.30 -27.83
CA THR A 436 -6.49 32.65 -28.72
C THR A 436 -7.11 33.65 -29.69
N HIS A 437 -7.43 34.86 -29.23
CA HIS A 437 -8.00 35.93 -30.06
C HIS A 437 -7.85 37.32 -29.42
N HIS A 438 -8.24 38.37 -30.15
CA HIS A 438 -7.94 39.76 -29.79
C HIS A 438 -8.88 40.41 -28.76
N HIS A 439 -9.97 39.76 -28.34
CA HIS A 439 -10.86 40.36 -27.35
C HIS A 439 -10.12 40.64 -26.04
N TYR A 440 -10.52 41.73 -25.38
CA TYR A 440 -9.79 42.30 -24.24
C TYR A 440 -9.70 41.34 -23.05
N ASP A 441 -10.73 40.56 -22.81
CA ASP A 441 -10.82 39.56 -21.76
C ASP A 441 -9.98 38.30 -22.01
N HIS A 442 -9.19 38.29 -23.10
CA HIS A 442 -8.16 37.28 -23.39
C HIS A 442 -6.78 37.91 -23.61
N ALA A 443 -6.72 38.95 -24.45
CA ALA A 443 -5.46 39.60 -24.85
C ALA A 443 -5.06 40.81 -23.99
N GLY A 444 -5.99 41.34 -23.18
CA GLY A 444 -5.83 42.63 -22.49
C GLY A 444 -4.68 42.66 -21.48
N GLY A 445 -4.32 41.51 -20.92
CA GLY A 445 -3.21 41.40 -19.96
C GLY A 445 -1.86 41.05 -20.59
N ASN A 446 -1.74 40.89 -21.91
CA ASN A 446 -0.49 40.53 -22.58
C ASN A 446 0.68 41.49 -22.24
N ASN A 447 0.45 42.80 -22.40
CA ASN A 447 1.47 43.80 -22.09
C ASN A 447 1.83 43.83 -20.60
N GLN A 448 0.82 43.73 -19.74
CA GLN A 448 1.01 43.71 -18.29
C GLN A 448 1.80 42.47 -17.85
N MET A 449 1.53 41.29 -18.44
CA MET A 449 2.31 40.07 -18.21
C MET A 449 3.79 40.28 -18.54
N LEU A 450 4.08 40.88 -19.70
CA LEU A 450 5.45 41.19 -20.12
C LEU A 450 6.15 42.18 -19.19
N GLU A 451 5.43 43.19 -18.68
CA GLU A 451 5.96 44.16 -17.71
C GLU A 451 6.28 43.51 -16.37
N LEU A 452 5.38 42.69 -15.84
CA LEU A 452 5.54 42.01 -14.55
C LEU A 452 6.67 40.95 -14.55
N MET A 453 7.01 40.43 -15.73
CA MET A 453 8.14 39.51 -15.94
C MET A 453 9.50 40.23 -16.14
N GLY A 454 9.51 41.56 -16.25
CA GLY A 454 10.73 42.38 -16.22
C GLY A 454 11.70 42.14 -17.39
N THR A 455 12.99 41.93 -17.11
CA THR A 455 14.07 41.77 -18.10
C THR A 455 13.92 40.56 -19.02
N ALA A 456 13.00 39.64 -18.73
CA ALA A 456 12.64 38.51 -19.58
C ALA A 456 11.79 38.90 -20.81
N LYS A 457 11.33 40.15 -20.92
CA LYS A 457 10.44 40.63 -22.00
C LYS A 457 10.96 40.36 -23.42
N SER A 458 12.27 40.40 -23.65
CA SER A 458 12.87 40.14 -24.98
C SER A 458 12.95 38.66 -25.34
N GLN A 459 12.67 37.75 -24.40
CA GLN A 459 12.78 36.31 -24.58
C GLN A 459 11.42 35.59 -24.63
N ILE A 460 10.33 36.28 -24.28
CA ILE A 460 8.97 35.72 -24.27
C ILE A 460 8.31 35.92 -25.64
N LYS A 461 7.85 34.84 -26.25
CA LYS A 461 7.08 34.88 -27.50
C LYS A 461 5.61 35.09 -27.20
N VAL A 462 5.00 36.12 -27.78
CA VAL A 462 3.55 36.33 -27.77
C VAL A 462 3.02 35.84 -29.10
N VAL A 463 2.25 34.76 -29.05
CA VAL A 463 1.79 33.96 -30.18
C VAL A 463 0.31 34.21 -30.39
N GLY A 464 -0.10 34.41 -31.65
CA GLY A 464 -1.50 34.67 -32.00
C GLY A 464 -1.75 34.74 -33.50
N GLY A 465 -3.00 34.57 -33.91
CA GLY A 465 -3.40 34.59 -35.32
C GLY A 465 -3.78 35.98 -35.85
N ASP A 466 -3.95 36.96 -34.96
CA ASP A 466 -4.41 38.30 -35.29
C ASP A 466 -3.28 39.33 -35.11
N ARG A 467 -2.98 40.08 -36.18
CA ARG A 467 -1.92 41.11 -36.18
C ARG A 467 -2.24 42.31 -35.28
N SER A 468 -3.49 42.49 -34.88
CA SER A 468 -3.91 43.55 -33.95
C SER A 468 -3.62 43.22 -32.48
N LEU A 469 -3.17 42.01 -32.17
CA LEU A 469 -2.89 41.56 -30.81
C LEU A 469 -1.81 42.42 -30.13
N GLN A 470 -2.14 42.87 -28.92
CA GLN A 470 -1.21 43.64 -28.10
C GLN A 470 -0.01 42.77 -27.69
N GLY A 471 1.19 43.30 -27.95
CA GLY A 471 2.44 42.63 -27.60
C GLY A 471 2.82 41.46 -28.50
N LEU A 472 2.09 41.22 -29.62
CA LEU A 472 2.37 40.12 -30.55
C LEU A 472 3.81 40.17 -31.07
N THR A 473 4.53 39.05 -30.92
CA THR A 473 5.88 38.89 -31.48
C THR A 473 5.99 37.73 -32.46
N HIS A 474 5.04 36.80 -32.45
CA HIS A 474 5.04 35.61 -33.31
C HIS A 474 3.65 35.34 -33.92
N PRO A 475 3.31 35.97 -35.07
CA PRO A 475 2.08 35.66 -35.79
C PRO A 475 2.12 34.24 -36.36
N VAL A 476 1.06 33.45 -36.18
CA VAL A 476 1.02 32.03 -36.60
C VAL A 476 0.14 31.77 -37.82
N LYS A 477 0.47 30.69 -38.54
CA LYS A 477 -0.34 30.12 -39.63
C LYS A 477 -1.05 28.83 -39.19
N ASP A 478 -2.01 28.38 -39.99
CA ASP A 478 -2.73 27.12 -39.73
C ASP A 478 -1.76 25.94 -39.75
N ASN A 479 -1.87 25.05 -38.77
CA ASN A 479 -1.00 23.90 -38.53
C ASN A 479 0.47 24.24 -38.24
N GLU A 480 0.79 25.50 -37.92
CA GLU A 480 2.14 25.87 -37.51
C GLU A 480 2.50 25.22 -36.17
N LYS A 481 3.72 24.68 -36.07
CA LYS A 481 4.20 24.00 -34.88
C LYS A 481 5.19 24.84 -34.09
N LEU A 482 5.00 24.88 -32.77
CA LEU A 482 5.85 25.55 -31.80
C LEU A 482 6.26 24.56 -30.70
N GLN A 483 7.19 24.97 -29.84
CA GLN A 483 7.71 24.18 -28.74
C GLN A 483 7.64 24.98 -27.44
N ILE A 484 7.26 24.32 -26.34
CA ILE A 484 7.41 24.80 -24.96
C ILE A 484 8.22 23.74 -24.23
N GLY A 485 9.53 23.96 -24.03
CA GLY A 485 10.42 22.89 -23.61
C GLY A 485 10.40 21.71 -24.60
N GLU A 486 9.91 20.54 -24.16
CA GLU A 486 9.70 19.35 -24.99
C GLU A 486 8.25 19.16 -25.47
N LEU A 487 7.34 20.07 -25.12
CA LEU A 487 5.93 20.01 -25.52
C LEU A 487 5.75 20.53 -26.95
N GLU A 488 5.11 19.74 -27.81
CA GLU A 488 4.75 20.19 -29.16
C GLU A 488 3.41 20.94 -29.11
N VAL A 489 3.39 22.16 -29.63
CA VAL A 489 2.17 22.97 -29.80
C VAL A 489 1.85 23.04 -31.27
N THR A 490 0.65 22.67 -31.68
CA THR A 490 0.13 22.89 -33.03
C THR A 490 -0.94 23.98 -33.00
N CYS A 491 -0.75 25.02 -33.81
CA CYS A 491 -1.67 26.15 -33.92
C CYS A 491 -2.74 25.83 -34.97
N LEU A 492 -4.01 25.82 -34.59
CA LEU A 492 -5.14 25.60 -35.50
C LEU A 492 -5.91 26.89 -35.67
N LEU A 493 -5.91 27.45 -36.89
CA LEU A 493 -6.74 28.61 -37.21
C LEU A 493 -8.21 28.17 -37.27
N THR A 494 -9.01 28.77 -36.39
CA THR A 494 -10.43 28.48 -36.20
C THR A 494 -11.27 29.76 -36.36
N PRO A 495 -11.21 30.42 -37.54
CA PRO A 495 -11.92 31.68 -37.75
C PRO A 495 -13.42 31.47 -37.61
N CYS A 496 -14.08 32.31 -36.81
CA CYS A 496 -15.53 32.53 -36.83
C CYS A 496 -15.92 33.55 -35.74
N HIS A 497 -15.58 33.23 -34.48
CA HIS A 497 -15.84 34.12 -33.36
C HIS A 497 -15.14 35.46 -33.60
N THR A 498 -13.84 35.38 -33.88
CA THR A 498 -13.06 36.43 -34.55
C THR A 498 -12.41 35.84 -35.80
N ALA A 499 -12.00 36.69 -36.73
CA ALA A 499 -11.35 36.28 -37.98
C ALA A 499 -9.94 35.70 -37.74
N GLY A 500 -9.26 36.14 -36.69
CA GLY A 500 -7.90 35.71 -36.32
C GLY A 500 -7.83 34.67 -35.20
N HIS A 501 -8.93 33.99 -34.87
CA HIS A 501 -8.99 33.04 -33.76
C HIS A 501 -8.09 31.82 -33.98
N VAL A 502 -7.35 31.42 -32.95
CA VAL A 502 -6.45 30.26 -32.92
C VAL A 502 -6.77 29.37 -31.73
N CYS A 503 -6.93 28.07 -32.00
CA CYS A 503 -6.88 27.02 -30.99
C CYS A 503 -5.48 26.42 -30.90
N TYR A 504 -4.97 26.18 -29.68
CA TYR A 504 -3.64 25.62 -29.47
C TYR A 504 -3.73 24.18 -29.01
N VAL A 505 -3.23 23.24 -29.81
CA VAL A 505 -3.18 21.83 -29.46
C VAL A 505 -1.80 21.51 -28.89
N VAL A 506 -1.73 21.24 -27.60
CA VAL A 506 -0.48 20.89 -26.90
C VAL A 506 -0.42 19.38 -26.71
N LYS A 507 0.68 18.77 -27.13
CA LYS A 507 0.87 17.33 -27.11
C LYS A 507 2.11 16.96 -26.29
N ASP A 508 1.91 16.05 -25.35
CA ASP A 508 2.96 15.37 -24.58
C ASP A 508 2.86 13.87 -24.85
N LYS A 509 3.65 13.38 -25.80
CA LYS A 509 3.68 11.97 -26.22
C LYS A 509 2.29 11.44 -26.61
N ASN A 510 1.59 10.78 -25.68
CA ASN A 510 0.28 10.16 -25.89
C ASN A 510 -0.89 10.97 -25.29
N GLU A 511 -0.61 12.06 -24.58
CA GLU A 511 -1.62 12.99 -24.07
C GLU A 511 -1.70 14.23 -24.95
N GLN A 512 -2.92 14.73 -25.15
CA GLN A 512 -3.19 15.90 -25.97
C GLN A 512 -4.23 16.77 -25.25
N ALA A 513 -3.99 18.06 -25.23
CA ALA A 513 -4.92 19.08 -24.75
C ALA A 513 -5.11 20.13 -25.84
N VAL A 514 -6.30 20.68 -25.96
CA VAL A 514 -6.60 21.79 -26.86
C VAL A 514 -7.17 22.96 -26.07
N PHE A 515 -6.57 24.13 -26.27
CA PHE A 515 -7.03 25.40 -25.74
C PHE A 515 -7.86 26.08 -26.81
N THR A 516 -9.17 26.17 -26.60
CA THR A 516 -10.14 26.50 -27.66
C THR A 516 -10.62 27.95 -27.62
N GLY A 517 -10.22 28.71 -26.60
CA GLY A 517 -10.75 30.05 -26.34
C GLY A 517 -12.27 30.07 -26.51
N ASP A 518 -12.72 30.99 -27.36
CA ASP A 518 -14.13 31.19 -27.65
C ASP A 518 -14.67 30.45 -28.89
N THR A 519 -13.88 29.56 -29.50
CA THR A 519 -14.39 28.73 -30.60
C THR A 519 -15.32 27.63 -30.07
N LEU A 520 -14.82 26.81 -29.15
CA LEU A 520 -15.53 25.67 -28.56
C LEU A 520 -15.60 25.84 -27.04
N PHE A 521 -16.81 25.75 -26.50
CA PHE A 521 -17.07 25.67 -25.06
C PHE A 521 -17.62 24.29 -24.71
N ILE A 522 -17.57 23.92 -23.43
CA ILE A 522 -18.25 22.71 -22.96
C ILE A 522 -19.77 22.87 -23.19
N GLY A 523 -20.31 22.04 -24.07
CA GLY A 523 -21.72 22.06 -24.48
C GLY A 523 -22.14 23.25 -25.36
N GLY A 524 -21.20 24.06 -25.86
CA GLY A 524 -21.51 25.24 -26.67
C GLY A 524 -20.41 25.64 -27.66
N CYS A 525 -20.62 26.76 -28.34
CA CYS A 525 -19.60 27.45 -29.16
C CYS A 525 -19.71 28.97 -28.97
N GLY A 526 -18.72 29.72 -29.46
CA GLY A 526 -18.75 31.18 -29.48
C GLY A 526 -19.88 31.77 -30.32
N LYS A 527 -20.20 33.04 -30.07
CA LYS A 527 -20.99 33.87 -30.99
C LYS A 527 -20.18 34.17 -32.25
N PHE A 528 -20.84 34.32 -33.39
CA PHE A 528 -20.20 34.56 -34.68
C PHE A 528 -20.10 36.08 -34.91
N PHE A 529 -19.16 36.76 -34.25
CA PHE A 529 -19.04 38.22 -34.39
C PHE A 529 -18.42 38.62 -35.73
N GLU A 530 -17.39 37.90 -36.18
CA GLU A 530 -16.63 38.24 -37.39
C GLU A 530 -16.65 37.12 -38.45
N GLY A 531 -17.62 36.21 -38.35
CA GLY A 531 -17.66 35.05 -39.21
C GLY A 531 -19.04 34.48 -39.44
N THR A 532 -19.06 33.34 -40.12
CA THR A 532 -20.27 32.70 -40.64
C THR A 532 -20.47 31.31 -40.03
N ALA A 533 -21.68 30.77 -40.15
CA ALA A 533 -21.97 29.40 -39.74
C ALA A 533 -21.09 28.38 -40.48
N ALA A 534 -20.76 28.62 -41.75
CA ALA A 534 -19.86 27.76 -42.53
C ALA A 534 -18.45 27.73 -41.93
N GLN A 535 -17.97 28.89 -41.48
CA GLN A 535 -16.67 29.00 -40.81
C GLN A 535 -16.67 28.33 -39.43
N MET A 536 -17.73 28.49 -38.62
CA MET A 536 -17.83 27.76 -37.35
C MET A 536 -17.89 26.25 -37.58
N GLN A 537 -18.71 25.80 -38.54
CA GLN A 537 -18.83 24.38 -38.89
C GLN A 537 -17.46 23.81 -39.29
N SER A 538 -16.71 24.51 -40.14
CA SER A 538 -15.35 24.11 -40.54
C SER A 538 -14.39 24.07 -39.34
N SER A 539 -14.40 25.11 -38.50
CA SER A 539 -13.55 25.21 -37.31
C SER A 539 -13.83 24.09 -36.29
N LEU A 540 -15.10 23.80 -36.02
CA LEU A 540 -15.50 22.72 -35.12
C LEU A 540 -15.23 21.34 -35.73
N GLN A 541 -15.35 21.16 -37.05
CA GLN A 541 -14.94 19.93 -37.73
C GLN A 541 -13.44 19.69 -37.63
N LYS A 542 -12.60 20.74 -37.74
CA LYS A 542 -11.16 20.62 -37.46
C LYS A 542 -10.92 20.10 -36.04
N LEU A 543 -11.57 20.68 -35.03
CA LEU A 543 -11.44 20.23 -33.63
C LEU A 543 -12.00 18.82 -33.41
N ALA A 544 -13.11 18.46 -34.06
CA ALA A 544 -13.72 17.13 -34.00
C ALA A 544 -12.82 16.03 -34.57
N SER A 545 -11.89 16.37 -35.47
CA SER A 545 -10.92 15.44 -36.04
C SER A 545 -9.74 15.09 -35.13
N LEU A 546 -9.59 15.81 -34.00
CA LEU A 546 -8.58 15.49 -33.00
C LEU A 546 -8.88 14.15 -32.30
N ASP A 547 -7.91 13.59 -31.57
CA ASP A 547 -8.15 12.38 -30.78
C ASP A 547 -9.35 12.60 -29.84
N PRO A 548 -10.34 11.68 -29.79
CA PRO A 548 -11.49 11.82 -28.90
C PRO A 548 -11.10 11.97 -27.41
N LYS A 549 -9.91 11.54 -27.01
CA LYS A 549 -9.39 11.69 -25.64
C LYS A 549 -8.77 13.06 -25.38
N THR A 550 -8.62 13.91 -26.40
CA THR A 550 -8.03 15.24 -26.26
C THR A 550 -8.84 16.08 -25.29
N LEU A 551 -8.16 16.60 -24.26
CA LEU A 551 -8.75 17.43 -23.22
C LEU A 551 -9.09 18.81 -23.80
N VAL A 552 -10.30 19.32 -23.53
CA VAL A 552 -10.76 20.63 -24.01
C VAL A 552 -10.71 21.64 -22.87
N TYR A 553 -9.98 22.73 -23.09
CA TYR A 553 -9.84 23.87 -22.18
C TYR A 553 -10.34 25.14 -22.89
N CYS A 554 -11.54 25.60 -22.54
CA CYS A 554 -12.23 26.71 -23.20
C CYS A 554 -12.08 28.05 -22.47
N GLY A 555 -12.46 29.15 -23.12
CA GLY A 555 -12.27 30.51 -22.61
C GLY A 555 -13.09 30.87 -21.37
N HIS A 556 -14.28 30.28 -21.20
CA HIS A 556 -15.25 30.70 -20.17
C HIS A 556 -15.97 29.54 -19.48
N GLU A 557 -16.47 29.80 -18.27
CA GLU A 557 -17.38 28.93 -17.51
C GLU A 557 -18.85 29.12 -17.91
N TYR A 558 -19.19 28.74 -19.14
CA TYR A 558 -20.56 28.79 -19.68
C TYR A 558 -21.31 27.46 -19.63
N THR A 559 -20.71 26.44 -19.04
CA THR A 559 -21.15 25.05 -19.18
C THR A 559 -22.60 24.85 -18.74
N LYS A 560 -23.00 25.42 -17.60
CA LYS A 560 -24.38 25.24 -17.10
C LYS A 560 -25.42 25.76 -18.10
N LYS A 561 -25.30 27.02 -18.53
CA LYS A 561 -26.21 27.63 -19.51
C LYS A 561 -26.15 26.94 -20.88
N ASN A 562 -24.96 26.49 -21.27
CA ASN A 562 -24.78 25.73 -22.51
C ASN A 562 -25.55 24.41 -22.48
N LEU A 563 -25.49 23.66 -21.38
CA LEU A 563 -26.20 22.39 -21.25
C LEU A 563 -27.71 22.60 -21.09
N GLU A 564 -28.15 23.68 -20.44
CA GLU A 564 -29.57 24.08 -20.41
C GLU A 564 -30.10 24.32 -21.82
N PHE A 565 -29.38 25.08 -22.65
CA PHE A 565 -29.74 25.26 -24.06
C PHE A 565 -29.70 23.94 -24.83
N ALA A 566 -28.65 23.12 -24.67
CA ALA A 566 -28.54 21.83 -25.33
C ALA A 566 -29.74 20.90 -25.02
N ALA A 567 -30.30 20.98 -23.81
CA ALA A 567 -31.47 20.20 -23.41
C ALA A 567 -32.76 20.65 -24.12
N THR A 568 -32.84 21.90 -24.58
CA THR A 568 -33.93 22.35 -25.45
C THR A 568 -33.81 21.79 -26.87
N VAL A 569 -32.59 21.47 -27.31
CA VAL A 569 -32.30 20.93 -28.65
C VAL A 569 -32.49 19.41 -28.68
N GLU A 570 -31.93 18.70 -27.71
CA GLU A 570 -31.98 17.23 -27.60
C GLU A 570 -32.43 16.77 -26.20
N PRO A 571 -33.71 16.91 -25.83
CA PRO A 571 -34.21 16.61 -24.47
C PRO A 571 -34.07 15.13 -24.07
N ASP A 572 -33.91 14.22 -25.03
CA ASP A 572 -33.79 12.78 -24.80
C ASP A 572 -32.33 12.26 -24.83
N ASN A 573 -31.35 13.14 -25.04
CA ASN A 573 -29.94 12.76 -25.07
C ASN A 573 -29.46 12.33 -23.66
N GLN A 574 -29.15 11.04 -23.50
CA GLN A 574 -28.71 10.45 -22.22
C GLN A 574 -27.33 10.95 -21.79
N ASP A 575 -26.41 11.16 -22.73
CA ASP A 575 -25.06 11.69 -22.42
C ASP A 575 -25.14 13.13 -21.91
N LEU A 576 -26.05 13.93 -22.47
CA LEU A 576 -26.35 15.28 -21.99
C LEU A 576 -26.90 15.28 -20.55
N LYS A 577 -27.92 14.44 -20.28
CA LYS A 577 -28.50 14.29 -18.93
C LYS A 577 -27.45 13.83 -17.91
N ALA A 578 -26.61 12.88 -18.30
CA ALA A 578 -25.50 12.41 -17.46
C ALA A 578 -24.50 13.53 -17.17
N LYS A 579 -24.12 14.32 -18.18
CA LYS A 579 -23.23 15.48 -18.00
C LYS A 579 -23.84 16.51 -17.05
N GLN A 580 -25.11 16.87 -17.21
CA GLN A 580 -25.83 17.79 -16.32
C GLN A 580 -25.86 17.31 -14.86
N ALA A 581 -26.12 16.01 -14.64
CA ALA A 581 -26.15 15.42 -13.30
C ALA A 581 -24.76 15.37 -12.61
N SER A 582 -23.69 15.38 -13.39
CA SER A 582 -22.30 15.27 -12.92
C SER A 582 -21.55 16.61 -12.82
N LEU A 583 -22.25 17.75 -12.95
CA LEU A 583 -21.63 19.07 -12.94
C LEU A 583 -20.87 19.32 -11.63
N LYS A 584 -19.60 19.73 -11.78
CA LYS A 584 -18.74 20.17 -10.70
C LYS A 584 -18.77 21.70 -10.58
N SER A 585 -18.16 22.24 -9.54
CA SER A 585 -18.01 23.70 -9.35
C SER A 585 -17.14 24.36 -10.43
N VAL A 586 -16.14 23.62 -10.94
CA VAL A 586 -15.36 23.97 -12.14
C VAL A 586 -15.55 22.85 -13.14
N THR A 587 -15.99 23.19 -14.34
CA THR A 587 -16.49 22.18 -15.30
C THR A 587 -15.46 21.74 -16.35
N ILE A 588 -14.36 22.48 -16.47
CA ILE A 588 -13.19 22.16 -17.29
C ILE A 588 -12.25 21.14 -16.61
N PRO A 589 -11.45 20.38 -17.40
CA PRO A 589 -11.61 20.18 -18.84
C PRO A 589 -12.76 19.21 -19.18
N SER A 590 -13.25 19.26 -20.42
CA SER A 590 -13.99 18.13 -21.05
C SER A 590 -13.07 17.37 -22.02
N THR A 591 -13.64 16.53 -22.90
CA THR A 591 -12.90 15.87 -23.98
C THR A 591 -13.60 16.07 -25.33
N ILE A 592 -12.86 16.03 -26.44
CA ILE A 592 -13.46 16.09 -27.79
C ILE A 592 -14.52 15.00 -27.98
N GLY A 593 -14.25 13.78 -27.48
CA GLY A 593 -15.19 12.67 -27.53
C GLY A 593 -16.45 12.90 -26.71
N ASP A 594 -16.37 13.64 -25.61
CA ASP A 594 -17.55 14.03 -24.82
C ASP A 594 -18.36 15.12 -25.52
N GLU A 595 -17.71 16.14 -26.08
CA GLU A 595 -18.39 17.20 -26.83
C GLU A 595 -19.17 16.64 -28.04
N LEU A 596 -18.62 15.63 -28.74
CA LEU A 596 -19.33 14.94 -29.83
C LEU A 596 -20.61 14.21 -29.38
N LYS A 597 -20.76 13.92 -28.08
CA LYS A 597 -21.96 13.23 -27.55
C LYS A 597 -23.08 14.18 -27.16
N PHE A 598 -22.77 15.36 -26.61
CA PHE A 598 -23.80 16.24 -26.05
C PHE A 598 -23.78 17.70 -26.54
N ASN A 599 -22.72 18.16 -27.21
CA ASN A 599 -22.65 19.55 -27.66
C ASN A 599 -23.43 19.71 -28.98
N PRO A 600 -24.54 20.46 -29.02
CA PRO A 600 -25.40 20.54 -30.20
C PRO A 600 -24.66 21.10 -31.42
N PHE A 601 -23.67 21.97 -31.22
CA PHE A 601 -22.86 22.55 -32.30
C PHE A 601 -21.84 21.56 -32.90
N MET A 602 -21.40 20.57 -32.12
CA MET A 602 -20.54 19.47 -32.61
C MET A 602 -21.36 18.33 -33.24
N ARG A 603 -22.69 18.45 -33.23
CA ARG A 603 -23.65 17.41 -33.58
C ARG A 603 -24.60 17.82 -34.71
N THR A 604 -24.26 18.84 -35.49
CA THR A 604 -25.08 19.34 -36.62
C THR A 604 -25.36 18.30 -37.71
N ASN A 605 -24.60 17.21 -37.76
CA ASN A 605 -24.83 16.06 -38.63
C ASN A 605 -25.79 15.00 -38.04
N GLN A 606 -26.20 15.14 -36.77
CA GLN A 606 -27.05 14.15 -36.11
C GLN A 606 -28.52 14.39 -36.47
N GLN A 607 -29.22 13.32 -36.81
CA GLN A 607 -30.65 13.38 -37.19
C GLN A 607 -31.52 14.03 -36.11
N SER A 608 -31.21 13.79 -34.83
CA SER A 608 -31.90 14.41 -33.70
C SER A 608 -31.78 15.94 -33.69
N VAL A 609 -30.58 16.46 -33.94
CA VAL A 609 -30.32 17.90 -34.02
C VAL A 609 -30.97 18.50 -35.27
N GLN A 610 -30.86 17.84 -36.41
CA GLN A 610 -31.49 18.25 -37.68
C GLN A 610 -33.02 18.31 -37.59
N ALA A 611 -33.63 17.34 -36.90
CA ALA A 611 -35.06 17.33 -36.65
C ALA A 611 -35.48 18.49 -35.74
N SER A 612 -34.68 18.81 -34.72
CA SER A 612 -34.94 19.92 -33.79
C SER A 612 -34.82 21.31 -34.44
N THR A 613 -33.89 21.46 -35.39
CA THR A 613 -33.69 22.71 -36.15
C THR A 613 -34.60 22.82 -37.37
N GLY A 614 -35.13 21.70 -37.88
CA GLY A 614 -35.86 21.65 -39.14
C GLY A 614 -34.97 21.82 -40.37
N LYS A 615 -33.66 21.62 -40.23
CA LYS A 615 -32.64 21.80 -41.28
C LYS A 615 -31.92 20.48 -41.52
N SER A 616 -31.66 20.12 -42.78
CA SER A 616 -30.90 18.92 -43.15
C SER A 616 -29.44 19.19 -43.46
N ASP A 617 -29.12 20.42 -43.88
CA ASP A 617 -27.73 20.83 -44.12
C ASP A 617 -27.06 21.21 -42.78
N PRO A 618 -25.83 20.72 -42.50
CA PRO A 618 -25.15 20.99 -41.24
C PRO A 618 -24.78 22.47 -41.02
N ILE A 619 -24.53 23.22 -42.09
CA ILE A 619 -24.22 24.66 -42.02
C ILE A 619 -25.50 25.44 -41.70
N GLU A 620 -26.63 25.09 -42.31
CA GLU A 620 -27.93 25.67 -41.95
C GLU A 620 -28.34 25.30 -40.51
N CYS A 621 -28.07 24.08 -40.05
CA CYS A 621 -28.26 23.69 -38.65
C CYS A 621 -27.42 24.54 -37.71
N MET A 622 -26.14 24.75 -38.04
CA MET A 622 -25.22 25.59 -37.27
C MET A 622 -25.75 27.03 -37.14
N ALA A 623 -26.24 27.60 -38.23
CA ALA A 623 -26.83 28.95 -38.24
C ALA A 623 -28.07 29.03 -37.35
N GLU A 624 -29.01 28.11 -37.51
CA GLU A 624 -30.26 28.05 -36.73
C GLU A 624 -29.98 27.84 -35.23
N LEU A 625 -29.12 26.88 -34.86
CA LEU A 625 -28.74 26.65 -33.47
C LEU A 625 -28.11 27.89 -32.84
N ARG A 626 -27.26 28.59 -33.59
CA ARG A 626 -26.58 29.78 -33.10
C ARG A 626 -27.57 30.91 -32.87
N GLU A 627 -28.50 31.12 -33.79
CA GLU A 627 -29.56 32.12 -33.66
C GLU A 627 -30.47 31.82 -32.48
N ARG A 628 -30.92 30.57 -32.32
CA ARG A 628 -31.71 30.13 -31.15
C ARG A 628 -30.98 30.38 -29.84
N LYS A 629 -29.69 29.99 -29.74
CA LYS A 629 -28.89 30.21 -28.54
C LYS A 629 -28.58 31.69 -28.26
N ASN A 630 -28.67 32.56 -29.26
CA ASN A 630 -28.51 34.00 -29.05
C ASN A 630 -29.77 34.64 -28.44
N LYS A 631 -30.94 34.01 -28.62
CA LYS A 631 -32.25 34.45 -28.10
C LYS A 631 -32.66 33.75 -26.80
N PHE A 632 -32.00 32.64 -26.47
CA PHE A 632 -32.12 31.91 -25.20
C PHE A 632 -31.26 32.58 -24.12
#